data_AF-A0A354WAA3-F1
#
_entry.id   AF-A0A354WAA3-F1
#
_cell.length_a   1.000
_cell.length_b   1.000
_cell.length_c   1.000
_cell.angle_alpha   90.00
_cell.angle_beta   90.00
_cell.angle_gamma   90.00
#
_symmetry.space_group_name_H-M   'P 1'
#
loop_
_entity.id
_entity.type
_entity.pdbx_description
1 polymer ?
#
loop_
_entity_poly.entity_id
_entity_poly.type
_entity_poly.pdbx_seq_one_letter_code
_entity_poly.pdbx_strand_id
1 'polypeptide(L)' 'MLKSFKTKLNLNNQQRTLASKHAGVARHAWNWGLEICLKALDTQEKLPTAIDL' A
#
# COMPACT_ATOMS: atom_id res chain seq x y z
N MET A 1 20.18 18.26 17.34
CA MET A 1 20.56 16.83 17.20
C MET A 1 19.30 15.98 17.32
N LEU A 2 18.79 15.42 16.21
CA LEU A 2 17.65 14.49 16.23
C LEU A 2 18.13 13.12 16.71
N LYS A 3 17.72 12.69 17.89
CA LYS A 3 17.94 11.32 18.38
C LYS A 3 16.85 10.43 17.78
N SER A 4 17.21 9.50 16.92
CA SER A 4 16.27 8.48 16.45
C SER A 4 16.06 7.44 17.56
N PHE A 5 14.82 7.25 18.00
CA PHE A 5 14.45 6.18 18.90
C PHE A 5 14.12 4.93 18.10
N LYS A 6 14.81 3.82 18.36
CA LYS A 6 14.47 2.53 17.76
C LYS A 6 13.26 1.95 18.50
N THR A 7 12.08 2.12 17.93
CA THR A 7 10.83 1.56 18.46
C THR A 7 10.46 0.28 17.72
N LYS A 8 9.83 -0.66 18.44
CA LYS A 8 9.29 -1.91 17.87
C LYS A 8 7.85 -2.08 18.35
N LEU A 9 6.96 -2.49 17.44
CA LEU A 9 5.61 -2.90 17.81
C LEU A 9 5.65 -4.29 18.47
N ASN A 10 5.16 -4.38 19.71
CA ASN A 10 4.93 -5.65 20.39
C ASN A 10 3.44 -6.00 20.33
N LEU A 11 3.05 -6.68 19.25
CA LEU A 11 1.65 -7.01 18.97
C LEU A 11 1.26 -8.36 19.58
N ASN A 12 0.05 -8.43 20.14
CA ASN A 12 -0.59 -9.69 20.53
C ASN A 12 -1.13 -10.45 19.30
N ASN A 13 -1.63 -11.67 19.49
CA ASN A 13 -2.07 -12.54 18.41
C ASN A 13 -3.19 -11.93 17.54
N GLN A 14 -4.14 -11.22 18.16
CA GLN A 14 -5.23 -10.56 17.44
C GLN A 14 -4.69 -9.40 16.59
N GLN A 15 -3.84 -8.56 17.17
CA GLN A 15 -3.23 -7.42 16.49
C GLN A 15 -2.31 -7.85 15.34
N ARG A 16 -1.56 -8.94 15.48
CA ARG A 16 -0.74 -9.51 14.38
C ARG A 16 -1.59 -9.95 13.21
N THR A 17 -2.72 -10.60 13.50
CA THR A 17 -3.68 -11.00 12.47
C THR A 17 -4.24 -9.79 11.74
N LEU A 18 -4.66 -8.76 12.48
CA LEU A 18 -5.16 -7.51 11.89
C LEU A 18 -4.09 -6.81 11.04
N ALA A 19 -2.87 -6.67 11.56
CA ALA A 19 -1.76 -6.06 10.81
C ALA A 19 -1.45 -6.81 9.51
N SER A 20 -1.49 -8.14 9.53
CA SER A 20 -1.26 -8.97 8.35
C SER A 20 -2.37 -8.79 7.30
N LYS A 21 -3.64 -8.75 7.75
CA LYS A 21 -4.78 -8.47 6.86
C LYS A 21 -4.68 -7.09 6.22
N HIS A 22 -4.38 -6.05 7.02
CA HIS A 22 -4.18 -4.70 6.51
C HIS A 22 -3.04 -4.61 5.50
N ALA A 23 -1.89 -5.22 5.80
CA ALA A 23 -0.76 -5.26 4.88
C ALA A 23 -1.11 -5.96 3.56
N GLY A 24 -1.88 -7.05 3.63
CA GLY A 24 -2.37 -7.76 2.45
C GLY A 24 -3.30 -6.91 1.59
N VAL A 25 -4.31 -6.29 2.20
CA VAL A 25 -5.27 -5.43 1.49
C VAL A 25 -4.57 -4.21 0.87
N ALA A 26 -3.69 -3.55 1.62
CA ALA A 26 -2.93 -2.41 1.11
C ALA A 26 -2.05 -2.78 -0.08
N ARG A 27 -1.34 -3.92 -0.01
CA ARG A 27 -0.50 -4.39 -1.12
C ARG A 27 -1.33 -4.76 -2.34
N HIS A 28 -2.48 -5.39 -2.14
CA HIS A 28 -3.38 -5.73 -3.25
C HIS A 28 -3.91 -4.48 -3.95
N ALA A 29 -4.42 -3.50 -3.20
CA ALA A 29 -4.93 -2.24 -3.74
C ALA A 29 -3.85 -1.47 -4.51
N TRP A 30 -2.63 -1.41 -3.96
CA TRP A 30 -1.49 -0.78 -4.62
C TRP A 30 -1.15 -1.46 -5.95
N ASN A 31 -1.02 -2.79 -5.95
CA ASN A 31 -0.68 -3.54 -7.15
C ASN A 31 -1.74 -3.40 -8.25
N TRP A 32 -3.02 -3.43 -7.87
CA TRP A 32 -4.13 -3.23 -8.79
C TRP A 32 -4.09 -1.84 -9.45
N GLY A 33 -3.95 -0.78 -8.65
CA GLY A 33 -3.83 0.59 -9.19
C GLY A 33 -2.59 0.76 -10.07
N LEU A 34 -1.46 0.18 -9.67
CA LEU A 34 -0.24 0.19 -10.48
C LEU A 34 -0.45 -0.49 -11.83
N GLU A 35 -1.12 -1.65 -11.87
CA GLU A 35 -1.43 -2.36 -13.11
C GLU A 35 -2.27 -1.49 -14.06
N ILE A 36 -3.27 -0.78 -13.54
CA ILE A 36 -4.10 0.14 -14.34
C ILE A 36 -3.25 1.28 -14.90
N CYS A 37 -2.40 1.92 -14.08
CA CYS A 37 -1.50 2.97 -14.53
C CYS A 37 -0.54 2.48 -15.61
N LEU A 38 0.01 1.27 -15.47
CA LEU A 38 0.90 0.67 -16.46
C LEU A 38 0.18 0.42 -17.80
N LYS A 39 -1.07 -0.05 -17.76
CA LYS A 39 -1.89 -0.22 -18.98
C LYS A 39 -2.15 1.12 -19.67
N ALA A 40 -2.52 2.16 -18.92
CA ALA A 40 -2.75 3.49 -19.46
C ALA A 40 -1.46 4.07 -20.10
N LEU A 41 -0.29 3.81 -19.52
CA LEU A 41 0.98 4.21 -20.11
C LEU A 41 1.28 3.49 -21.43
N ASP A 42 1.00 2.18 -21.49
CA ASP A 42 1.20 1.36 -22.69
C ASP A 42 0.32 1.83 -23.85
N THR A 43 -0.93 2.20 -23.54
CA THR A 43 -1.89 2.75 -24.53
C THR A 43 -1.74 4.25 -24.79
N GLN A 44 -0.77 4.92 -24.14
CA GLN A 44 -0.58 6.38 -24.18
C GLN A 44 -1.82 7.18 -23.78
N GLU A 45 -2.66 6.59 -22.93
CA GLU A 45 -3.83 7.24 -22.34
C GLU A 45 -3.45 8.09 -21.13
N LYS A 46 -4.41 8.92 -20.69
CA LYS A 46 -4.25 9.72 -19.48
C LYS A 46 -4.18 8.79 -18.26
N LEU A 47 -3.16 8.99 -17.43
CA LEU A 47 -3.04 8.29 -16.14
C LEU A 47 -4.25 8.60 -15.24
N PRO A 48 -4.83 7.59 -14.57
CA PRO A 48 -5.89 7.79 -13.60
C PRO A 48 -5.37 8.52 -12.36
N THR A 49 -6.21 9.35 -11.77
CA THR A 49 -5.95 10.00 -10.48
C THR A 49 -6.42 9.12 -9.33
N ALA A 50 -6.12 9.53 -8.09
CA ALA A 50 -6.59 8.81 -6.91
C ALA A 50 -8.12 8.77 -6.75
N ILE A 51 -8.87 9.61 -7.46
CA ILE A 51 -10.35 9.57 -7.48
C ILE A 51 -10.88 8.56 -8.50
N ASP A 52 -10.10 8.27 -9.54
CA ASP A 52 -10.48 7.36 -10.64
C ASP A 52 -10.21 5.89 -10.30
N LEU A 53 -9.43 5.63 -9.23
CA LEU A 53 -9.06 4.31 -8.71
C LEU A 53 -9.89 3.98 -7.46
#